data_AF-A0A7G2K089-F1
#
_entry.id   AF-A0A7G2K089-F1
#
_cell.length_a   1.000
_cell.length_b   1.000
_cell.length_c   1.000
_cell.angle_alpha   90.00
_cell.angle_beta   90.00
_cell.angle_gamma   90.00
#
_symmetry.space_group_name_H-M   'P 1'
#
loop_
_entity.id
_entity.type
_entity.pdbx_description
1 polymer ?
#
loop_
_entity_poly.entity_id
_entity_poly.type
_entity_poly.pdbx_seq_one_letter_code
_entity_poly.pdbx_strand_id
1 'polypeptide(L)'
;MKVYKTLLIATASLFLFACSSFQNDDYAMNYKGQIGDPIMAIAMLSEQQHEWAGTPYVLGGVSRRGVDCSGFVQKTFFDRFNLRLPRSTVEQA
;
A
#
# COMPACT_ATOMS: atom_id res chain seq x y z
N MET A 1 47.22 28.13 2.85
CA MET A 1 46.39 27.88 1.64
C MET A 1 45.71 26.50 1.58
N LYS A 2 46.27 25.46 2.20
CA LYS A 2 45.66 24.11 2.15
C LYS A 2 44.40 23.95 3.02
N VAL A 3 44.31 24.71 4.12
CA VAL A 3 43.20 24.65 5.10
C VAL A 3 41.91 25.30 4.60
N TYR A 4 41.99 26.44 3.89
CA TYR A 4 40.79 27.07 3.33
C TYR A 4 40.17 26.21 2.22
N LYS A 5 41.01 25.50 1.44
CA LYS A 5 40.56 24.66 0.34
C LYS A 5 39.85 23.39 0.85
N THR A 6 40.31 22.84 1.97
CA THR A 6 39.65 21.71 2.65
C THR A 6 38.34 22.15 3.31
N LEU A 7 38.29 23.35 3.90
CA LEU A 7 37.07 23.89 4.53
C LEU A 7 35.98 24.26 3.49
N LEU A 8 36.40 24.71 2.29
CA LEU A 8 35.50 24.96 1.15
C LEU A 8 34.89 23.68 0.59
N ILE A 9 35.68 22.60 0.51
CA ILE A 9 35.19 21.30 0.02
C ILE A 9 34.21 20.70 1.03
N ALA A 10 34.50 20.75 2.33
CA ALA A 10 33.64 20.19 3.37
C ALA A 10 32.26 20.88 3.46
N THR A 11 32.23 22.21 3.31
CA THR A 11 30.97 22.98 3.31
C THR A 11 30.12 22.68 2.08
N ALA A 12 30.74 22.57 0.89
CA ALA A 12 30.04 22.18 -0.33
C ALA A 12 29.42 20.76 -0.24
N SER A 13 30.10 19.82 0.42
CA SER A 13 29.56 18.46 0.65
C SER A 13 28.32 18.47 1.54
N LEU A 14 28.26 19.32 2.58
CA LEU A 14 27.09 19.44 3.45
C LEU A 14 25.85 19.98 2.71
N PHE A 15 26.02 20.88 1.74
CA PHE A 15 24.91 21.39 0.94
C PHE A 15 24.38 20.36 -0.08
N LEU A 16 25.21 19.44 -0.55
CA LEU A 16 24.80 18.40 -1.52
C LEU A 16 23.96 17.27 -0.90
N PHE A 17 24.06 17.03 0.42
CA PHE A 17 23.21 16.05 1.11
C PHE A 17 21.82 16.59 1.51
N ALA A 18 21.59 17.91 1.42
CA ALA A 18 20.31 18.51 1.80
C ALA A 18 19.22 18.40 0.72
N CYS A 19 19.56 18.05 -0.53
CA CYS A 19 18.59 17.94 -1.63
C CYS A 19 17.88 16.58 -1.73
N SER A 20 18.16 15.60 -0.88
CA SER A 20 17.55 14.25 -0.98
C SER A 20 16.45 13.95 0.02
N SER A 21 16.09 14.86 0.93
CA SER A 21 15.25 14.52 2.10
C SER A 21 13.84 15.13 2.11
N PHE A 22 13.23 15.37 0.96
CA PHE A 22 11.80 15.74 0.91
C PHE A 22 11.02 14.89 -0.09
N GLN A 23 10.85 13.61 0.23
CA GLN A 23 9.70 12.85 -0.23
C GLN A 23 8.65 12.92 0.87
N ASN A 24 7.67 13.82 0.70
CA ASN A 24 6.41 13.70 1.41
C ASN A 24 5.76 12.41 0.91
N ASP A 25 5.87 11.33 1.69
CA ASP A 25 5.10 10.09 1.51
C ASP A 25 3.61 10.29 1.87
N ASP A 26 3.03 11.42 1.47
CA ASP A 26 1.61 11.77 1.67
C ASP A 26 0.73 11.27 0.51
N TYR A 27 1.14 10.23 -0.21
CA TYR A 27 0.28 9.50 -1.15
C TYR A 27 -0.60 8.45 -0.48
N ALA A 28 -0.63 8.41 0.86
CA ALA A 28 -1.73 7.76 1.57
C ALA A 28 -3.02 8.59 1.34
N MET A 29 -3.58 8.50 0.13
CA MET A 29 -4.86 9.07 -0.22
C MET A 29 -5.89 8.54 0.79
N ASN A 30 -6.37 9.41 1.67
CA ASN A 30 -7.51 9.15 2.56
C ASN A 30 -8.80 9.17 1.72
N TYR A 31 -8.84 8.36 0.68
CA TYR A 31 -10.04 8.07 -0.08
C TYR A 31 -10.69 6.88 0.62
N LYS A 32 -11.80 7.12 1.31
CA LYS A 32 -12.61 6.05 1.86
C LYS A 32 -13.34 5.41 0.68
N GLY A 33 -12.72 4.39 0.10
CA GLY A 33 -13.10 3.76 -1.16
C GLY A 33 -14.62 3.65 -1.35
N GLN A 34 -15.19 4.50 -2.19
CA GLN A 34 -16.54 4.27 -2.68
C GLN A 34 -16.43 3.37 -3.91
N ILE A 35 -17.12 2.22 -3.90
CA ILE A 35 -17.15 1.31 -5.05
C ILE A 35 -17.70 1.98 -6.33
N GLY A 36 -18.44 3.08 -6.17
CA GLY A 36 -19.01 3.85 -7.28
C GLY A 36 -18.01 4.65 -8.12
N ASP A 37 -16.76 4.83 -7.66
CA ASP A 37 -15.70 5.44 -8.48
C ASP A 37 -14.87 4.34 -9.16
N PRO A 38 -15.02 4.14 -10.48
CA PRO A 38 -14.39 3.02 -11.17
C PRO A 38 -12.86 3.14 -11.20
N ILE A 39 -12.30 4.35 -11.28
CA ILE A 39 -10.85 4.53 -11.34
C ILE A 39 -10.24 4.16 -9.98
N MET A 40 -10.82 4.68 -8.90
CA MET A 40 -10.35 4.39 -7.56
C MET A 40 -10.60 2.93 -7.14
N ALA A 41 -11.74 2.35 -7.53
CA ALA A 41 -12.02 0.95 -7.28
C ALA A 41 -10.98 0.03 -7.93
N ILE A 42 -10.62 0.29 -9.20
CA ILE A 42 -9.57 -0.48 -9.90
C ILE A 42 -8.22 -0.33 -9.19
N ALA A 43 -7.83 0.90 -8.81
CA ALA A 43 -6.58 1.15 -8.12
C ALA A 43 -6.49 0.37 -6.79
N MET A 44 -7.54 0.44 -5.96
CA MET A 44 -7.59 -0.23 -4.66
C MET A 44 -7.62 -1.77 -4.78
N LEU A 45 -8.36 -2.30 -5.74
CA LEU A 45 -8.38 -3.75 -6.00
C LEU A 45 -7.01 -4.25 -6.49
N SER A 46 -6.35 -3.48 -7.36
CA SER A 46 -5.01 -3.78 -7.88
C SER A 46 -3.97 -3.77 -6.76
N GLU A 47 -4.00 -2.75 -5.89
CA GLU A 47 -3.11 -2.67 -4.72
C GLU A 47 -3.31 -3.85 -3.77
N GLN A 48 -4.57 -4.16 -3.41
CA GLN A 48 -4.85 -5.32 -2.56
C GLN A 48 -4.37 -6.63 -3.20
N GLN A 49 -4.59 -6.82 -4.51
CA GLN A 49 -4.10 -7.99 -5.23
C GLN A 49 -2.58 -8.08 -5.20
N HIS A 50 -1.88 -6.96 -5.41
CA HIS A 50 -0.42 -6.91 -5.34
C HIS A 50 0.10 -7.23 -3.94
N GLU A 51 -0.48 -6.60 -2.92
CA GLU A 51 -0.09 -6.83 -1.54
C GLU A 51 -0.29 -8.29 -1.13
N TRP A 52 -1.40 -8.94 -1.54
CA TRP A 52 -1.76 -10.31 -1.16
C TRP A 52 -1.19 -11.41 -2.03
N ALA A 53 -0.48 -11.05 -3.10
CA ALA A 53 0.26 -11.98 -3.92
C ALA A 53 1.18 -12.88 -3.07
N GLY A 54 1.15 -14.19 -3.32
CA GLY A 54 1.95 -15.17 -2.59
C GLY A 54 1.36 -15.64 -1.26
N THR A 55 0.23 -15.10 -0.80
CA THR A 55 -0.48 -15.65 0.38
C THR A 55 -0.96 -17.08 0.06
N PRO A 56 -0.60 -18.10 0.88
CA PRO A 56 -1.04 -19.47 0.63
C PRO A 56 -2.56 -19.62 0.64
N TYR A 57 -3.09 -20.50 -0.19
CA TYR A 57 -4.50 -20.89 -0.09
C TYR A 57 -4.68 -21.79 1.14
N VAL A 58 -5.62 -21.43 2.02
CA VAL A 58 -6.01 -22.27 3.17
C VAL A 58 -7.52 -22.21 3.28
N LEU A 59 -8.19 -23.36 3.20
CA LEU A 59 -9.62 -23.46 3.37
C LEU A 59 -10.03 -22.90 4.74
N GLY A 60 -10.98 -21.96 4.76
CA GLY A 60 -11.37 -21.26 5.99
C GLY A 60 -10.52 -20.03 6.32
N GLY A 61 -9.38 -19.83 5.66
CA GLY A 61 -8.40 -18.79 5.97
C GLY A 61 -8.86 -17.36 5.66
N VAL A 62 -8.40 -16.40 6.48
CA VAL A 62 -8.72 -14.96 6.38
C VAL A 62 -7.51 -14.05 6.69
N SER A 63 -6.28 -14.57 6.55
CA SER A 63 -5.06 -13.84 6.95
C SER A 63 -3.89 -14.06 5.98
N ARG A 64 -2.80 -13.32 6.19
CA ARG A 64 -1.54 -13.48 5.45
C ARG A 64 -0.88 -14.85 5.60
N ARG A 65 -1.29 -15.64 6.60
CA ARG A 65 -0.83 -17.03 6.79
C ARG A 65 -1.59 -18.05 5.94
N GLY A 66 -2.71 -17.63 5.33
CA GLY A 66 -3.63 -18.53 4.66
C GLY A 66 -4.97 -17.86 4.42
N VAL A 67 -5.44 -17.88 3.17
CA VAL A 67 -6.73 -17.29 2.77
C VAL A 67 -7.46 -18.20 1.78
N ASP A 68 -8.78 -18.27 1.83
CA ASP A 68 -9.58 -18.89 0.75
C ASP A 68 -10.24 -17.85 -0.16
N CYS A 69 -10.99 -18.32 -1.16
CA CYS A 69 -11.59 -17.46 -2.17
C CYS A 69 -12.51 -16.40 -1.58
N SER A 70 -13.53 -16.81 -0.82
CA SER A 70 -14.50 -15.88 -0.24
C SER A 70 -13.92 -15.09 0.94
N GLY A 71 -12.95 -15.65 1.68
CA GLY A 71 -12.19 -14.95 2.72
C GLY A 71 -11.34 -13.82 2.14
N PHE A 72 -10.72 -14.02 0.98
CA PHE A 72 -9.96 -12.98 0.29
C PHE A 72 -10.87 -11.84 -0.21
N VAL A 73 -12.00 -12.18 -0.82
CA VAL A 73 -13.00 -11.19 -1.27
C VAL A 73 -13.56 -10.41 -0.08
N GLN A 74 -13.96 -11.09 1.00
CA GLN A 74 -14.45 -10.45 2.21
C GLN A 74 -13.41 -9.48 2.81
N LYS A 75 -12.15 -9.90 2.91
CA LYS A 75 -11.08 -9.07 3.46
C LYS A 75 -10.80 -7.85 2.58
N THR A 76 -10.77 -8.03 1.27
CA THR A 76 -10.57 -6.95 0.29
C THR A 76 -11.64 -5.88 0.40
N PHE A 77 -12.91 -6.28 0.43
CA PHE A 77 -14.02 -5.34 0.48
C PHE A 77 -14.15 -4.65 1.84
N PHE A 78 -13.79 -5.34 2.93
CA PHE A 78 -13.71 -4.72 4.24
C PHE A 78 -12.58 -3.70 4.31
N ASP A 79 -11.36 -4.06 3.90
CA ASP A 79 -10.19 -3.20 4.05
C ASP A 79 -10.23 -1.98 3.11
N ARG A 80 -10.64 -2.17 1.85
CA ARG A 80 -10.61 -1.10 0.84
C ARG A 80 -11.88 -0.26 0.79
N PHE A 81 -13.04 -0.84 1.10
CA PHE A 81 -14.33 -0.19 0.92
C PHE A 81 -15.18 -0.13 2.21
N ASN A 82 -14.69 -0.69 3.33
CA ASN A 82 -15.43 -0.82 4.59
C ASN A 82 -16.79 -1.52 4.42
N LEU A 83 -16.85 -2.49 3.52
CA LEU A 83 -18.04 -3.31 3.25
C LEU A 83 -17.90 -4.69 3.87
N ARG A 84 -18.96 -5.11 4.57
CA ARG A 84 -19.02 -6.43 5.21
C ARG A 84 -19.74 -7.39 4.27
N LEU A 85 -18.98 -8.32 3.71
CA LEU A 85 -19.53 -9.39 2.89
C LEU A 85 -19.77 -10.66 3.73
N PRO A 86 -20.75 -11.49 3.36
CA PRO A 86 -20.95 -12.79 3.97
C PRO A 86 -19.74 -13.71 3.75
N ARG A 87 -19.66 -14.81 4.50
CA ARG A 87 -18.46 -15.67 4.50
C ARG A 87 -18.42 -16.67 3.34
N SER A 88 -19.58 -17.11 2.85
CA SER A 88 -19.66 -18.14 1.83
C SER A 88 -19.74 -17.54 0.42
N THR A 89 -19.24 -18.25 -0.58
CA THR A 89 -19.34 -17.83 -1.99
C THR A 89 -20.79 -17.79 -2.48
N VAL A 90 -21.66 -18.68 -1.95
CA VAL A 90 -23.08 -18.74 -2.31
C VAL A 90 -23.81 -17.45 -1.91
N GLU A 91 -23.44 -16.85 -0.79
CA GLU A 91 -24.04 -15.59 -0.33
C GLU A 91 -23.38 -14.35 -0.96
N GLN A 92 -22.21 -14.50 -1.61
CA GLN A 92 -21.47 -13.41 -2.25
C GLN A 92 -21.80 -13.22 -3.74
N ALA A 93 -22.54 -14.16 -4.35
CA ALA A 93 -22.94 -14.14 -5.76
C ALA A 93 -24.36 -13.57 -5.94
#